data_AF-A0A957HDL6-F1
#
_entry.id   AF-A0A957HDL6-F1
#
_cell.length_a   1.000
_cell.length_b   1.000
_cell.length_c   1.000
_cell.angle_alpha   90.00
_cell.angle_beta   90.00
_cell.angle_gamma   90.00
#
_symmetry.space_group_name_H-M   'P 1'
#
loop_
_entity.id
_entity.type
_entity.pdbx_description
1 polymer ?
#
loop_
_entity_poly.entity_id
_entity_poly.type
_entity_poly.pdbx_seq_one_letter_code
_entity_poly.pdbx_strand_id
1 'polypeptide(L)'
;MGRSRSARVDLAGNSIFRETSGVVSRRTGLTMVSAAIRQNSKERYADRLHATGVFPDYEGIGARVKSEVRTCPRCGQAVHPDNWGRHQDIYHADHPAALHEADPWLPLTVIRLDAGTQPRSGMNAEAIHDYAEIYAEPLDHRPLPPVDVFFTGTEYILVDGFHRITAAREAGLYDIRATVHLGSARDAVLFSLGVNAEHGLRRTADDKRRAVDRMLNDVEWGLWADRRIARQCSVSPTFVGQRRKLLTVHTDSTKRIYERDGNELVMQTGNIGSPSVTPRPTLDQMQDAGKLTAAAALALGRALDALKNEGQARQVELLMVAHGPVSHKLVQRLAGVVSRPASFMYEEVMHGYLGGVALSEASTGDWDRAAQEARYEHIAASEEAAREKKLAAGEPVFTPVSLTLYPGDPDKTLRALKRYMQSDGLNWYDWLAHTICEDKKG
;
A
#
# COMPACT_ATOMS: atom_id res chain seq x y z
N MET A 1 -3.60 16.13 58.38
CA MET A 1 -5.04 16.13 58.00
C MET A 1 -5.14 16.26 56.49
N GLY A 2 -5.85 15.36 55.82
CA GLY A 2 -5.98 15.33 54.35
C GLY A 2 -7.16 16.16 53.82
N ARG A 3 -7.04 16.66 52.59
CA ARG A 3 -8.12 17.29 51.78
C ARG A 3 -8.91 16.17 51.05
N SER A 4 -10.06 16.37 50.38
CA SER A 4 -10.69 17.56 49.79
C SER A 4 -12.23 17.42 49.75
N ARG A 5 -12.96 18.47 49.35
CA ARG A 5 -14.42 18.45 49.10
C ARG A 5 -14.77 18.08 47.63
N SER A 6 -15.95 17.52 47.41
CA SER A 6 -16.75 17.67 46.18
C SER A 6 -18.26 17.65 46.54
N ALA A 7 -19.13 18.08 45.61
CA ALA A 7 -20.55 18.35 45.86
C ALA A 7 -21.50 17.23 45.38
N ARG A 8 -22.83 17.45 45.48
CA ARG A 8 -23.90 16.44 45.46
C ARG A 8 -25.11 16.93 44.64
N VAL A 9 -26.01 15.99 44.27
CA VAL A 9 -27.46 16.20 44.01
C VAL A 9 -27.83 16.96 42.71
N ASP A 10 -28.83 16.55 41.89
CA ASP A 10 -29.62 15.30 41.85
C ASP A 10 -30.21 15.00 40.45
N LEU A 11 -30.88 13.85 40.30
CA LEU A 11 -31.59 13.38 39.11
C LEU A 11 -33.12 13.36 39.29
N ALA A 12 -33.88 13.69 38.23
CA ALA A 12 -35.31 13.40 38.09
C ALA A 12 -35.66 13.21 36.59
N GLY A 13 -36.58 12.33 36.17
CA GLY A 13 -37.39 11.37 36.93
C GLY A 13 -38.06 10.32 36.02
N ASN A 14 -38.94 9.48 36.60
CA ASN A 14 -39.72 8.43 35.90
C ASN A 14 -40.79 9.07 34.95
N SER A 15 -41.58 8.39 34.10
CA SER A 15 -42.05 6.99 33.96
C SER A 15 -42.64 6.78 32.53
N ILE A 16 -43.28 5.69 32.05
CA ILE A 16 -43.68 4.38 32.61
C ILE A 16 -43.57 3.27 31.52
N PHE A 17 -44.50 2.31 31.42
CA PHE A 17 -44.53 1.21 30.43
C PHE A 17 -45.98 0.73 30.13
N ARG A 18 -46.15 -0.22 29.18
CA ARG A 18 -47.39 -0.94 28.75
C ARG A 18 -48.28 -0.19 27.73
N GLU A 19 -49.06 -0.81 26.82
CA GLU A 19 -49.22 -2.17 26.23
C GLU A 19 -50.08 -1.97 24.93
N THR A 20 -50.28 -2.85 23.92
CA THR A 20 -50.04 -4.31 23.72
C THR A 20 -49.83 -4.63 22.20
N SER A 21 -49.39 -5.86 21.88
CA SER A 21 -49.64 -6.68 20.65
C SER A 21 -49.78 -6.06 19.24
N GLY A 22 -48.90 -6.46 18.31
CA GLY A 22 -49.06 -6.22 16.86
C GLY A 22 -47.94 -6.83 16.00
N VAL A 23 -47.87 -8.17 15.90
CA VAL A 23 -46.76 -8.85 15.21
C VAL A 23 -47.02 -8.94 13.69
N VAL A 24 -46.31 -8.13 12.91
CA VAL A 24 -46.21 -8.25 11.44
C VAL A 24 -44.73 -8.28 11.02
N SER A 25 -44.42 -9.06 9.98
CA SER A 25 -43.05 -9.45 9.60
C SER A 25 -42.11 -8.27 9.29
N ARG A 26 -40.98 -8.18 10.04
CA ARG A 26 -39.92 -7.16 9.85
C ARG A 26 -39.00 -7.43 8.65
N ARG A 27 -39.53 -7.70 7.45
CA ARG A 27 -38.70 -7.91 6.24
C ARG A 27 -39.08 -7.14 4.96
N THR A 28 -40.13 -6.32 4.95
CA THR A 28 -40.55 -5.55 3.74
C THR A 28 -40.67 -4.03 3.93
N GLY A 29 -40.52 -3.48 5.14
CA GLY A 29 -40.70 -2.03 5.37
C GLY A 29 -39.50 -1.13 5.02
N LEU A 30 -38.27 -1.62 5.20
CA LEU A 30 -37.04 -0.79 5.11
C LEU A 30 -36.68 -0.33 3.69
N THR A 31 -37.11 -1.07 2.67
CA THR A 31 -36.89 -0.71 1.25
C THR A 31 -37.85 0.39 0.78
N MET A 32 -39.11 0.40 1.22
CA MET A 32 -40.06 1.43 0.79
C MET A 32 -39.87 2.77 1.51
N VAL A 33 -39.53 2.78 2.80
CA VAL A 33 -39.24 4.04 3.53
C VAL A 33 -37.99 4.74 2.96
N SER A 34 -36.95 3.98 2.61
CA SER A 34 -35.73 4.54 2.01
C SER A 34 -35.91 4.98 0.55
N ALA A 35 -36.86 4.41 -0.19
CA ALA A 35 -37.29 4.92 -1.49
C ALA A 35 -38.11 6.23 -1.36
N ALA A 36 -39.15 6.24 -0.51
CA ALA A 36 -40.04 7.39 -0.32
C ALA A 36 -39.29 8.64 0.17
N ILE A 37 -38.32 8.49 1.08
CA ILE A 37 -37.45 9.58 1.53
C ILE A 37 -36.58 10.12 0.38
N ARG A 38 -36.01 9.25 -0.45
CA ARG A 38 -35.19 9.65 -1.63
C ARG A 38 -36.00 10.35 -2.72
N GLN A 39 -37.29 10.05 -2.82
CA GLN A 39 -38.20 10.67 -3.78
C GLN A 39 -38.63 12.07 -3.31
N ASN A 40 -39.14 12.17 -2.07
CA ASN A 40 -39.44 13.44 -1.41
C ASN A 40 -38.23 14.39 -1.33
N SER A 41 -36.99 13.88 -1.21
CA SER A 41 -35.79 14.71 -1.19
C SER A 41 -35.41 15.29 -2.55
N LYS A 42 -35.84 14.70 -3.67
CA LYS A 42 -35.63 15.23 -5.02
C LYS A 42 -36.63 16.34 -5.34
N GLU A 43 -37.91 16.06 -5.08
CA GLU A 43 -39.01 17.01 -5.27
C GLU A 43 -38.74 18.31 -4.49
N ARG A 44 -38.54 18.23 -3.16
CA ARG A 44 -38.23 19.38 -2.30
C ARG A 44 -36.83 20.00 -2.49
N TYR A 45 -36.08 19.58 -3.50
CA TYR A 45 -34.83 20.20 -3.93
C TYR A 45 -35.03 20.94 -5.25
N ALA A 46 -35.72 20.32 -6.23
CA ALA A 46 -36.19 21.00 -7.44
C ALA A 46 -37.08 22.20 -7.12
N ASP A 47 -38.12 22.02 -6.30
CA ASP A 47 -39.05 23.09 -5.89
C ASP A 47 -38.33 24.29 -5.27
N ARG A 48 -37.24 24.03 -4.54
CA ARG A 48 -36.45 25.04 -3.83
C ARG A 48 -35.51 25.81 -4.75
N LEU A 49 -35.03 25.17 -5.82
CA LEU A 49 -34.20 25.81 -6.84
C LEU A 49 -35.06 26.69 -7.78
N HIS A 50 -36.26 26.23 -8.14
CA HIS A 50 -37.24 27.05 -8.86
C HIS A 50 -37.65 28.28 -8.05
N ALA A 51 -37.92 28.13 -6.74
CA ALA A 51 -38.27 29.25 -5.86
C ALA A 51 -37.17 30.32 -5.69
N THR A 52 -35.92 30.05 -6.08
CA THR A 52 -34.82 31.02 -5.98
C THR A 52 -34.58 31.85 -7.25
N GLY A 53 -35.22 31.54 -8.39
CA GLY A 53 -35.15 32.38 -9.60
C GLY A 53 -33.79 32.42 -10.31
N VAL A 54 -32.98 31.36 -10.19
CA VAL A 54 -31.59 31.30 -10.70
C VAL A 54 -31.46 30.62 -12.08
N PHE A 55 -32.57 30.23 -12.72
CA PHE A 55 -32.56 29.68 -14.09
C PHE A 55 -33.64 30.35 -14.98
N PRO A 56 -33.35 30.54 -16.28
CA PRO A 56 -34.28 31.17 -17.22
C PRO A 56 -35.45 30.26 -17.62
N ASP A 57 -36.43 30.84 -18.31
CA ASP A 57 -37.60 30.15 -18.84
C ASP A 57 -37.26 29.27 -20.06
N TYR A 58 -37.05 27.98 -19.79
CA TYR A 58 -36.80 26.96 -20.82
C TYR A 58 -38.00 26.71 -21.75
N GLU A 59 -39.25 26.95 -21.31
CA GLU A 59 -40.40 26.87 -22.22
C GLU A 59 -40.40 28.06 -23.20
N GLY A 60 -40.11 29.27 -22.72
CA GLY A 60 -39.96 30.47 -23.54
C GLY A 60 -38.83 30.39 -24.57
N ILE A 61 -37.66 29.87 -24.20
CA ILE A 61 -36.54 29.63 -25.13
C ILE A 61 -36.94 28.56 -26.16
N GLY A 62 -37.48 27.42 -25.70
CA GLY A 62 -37.94 26.34 -26.57
C GLY A 62 -39.09 26.75 -27.50
N ALA A 63 -39.94 27.69 -27.09
CA ALA A 63 -41.02 28.25 -27.89
C ALA A 63 -40.51 29.16 -29.01
N ARG A 64 -39.52 30.04 -28.73
CA ARG A 64 -38.87 30.88 -29.75
C ARG A 64 -38.27 30.02 -30.86
N VAL A 65 -37.39 29.07 -30.51
CA VAL A 65 -36.71 28.21 -31.50
C VAL A 65 -37.74 27.41 -32.32
N LYS A 66 -38.82 26.91 -31.70
CA LYS A 66 -39.90 26.20 -32.42
C LYS A 66 -40.74 27.09 -33.34
N SER A 67 -40.84 28.39 -33.07
CA SER A 67 -41.71 29.30 -33.86
C SER A 67 -41.16 29.68 -35.23
N GLU A 68 -39.85 29.52 -35.48
CA GLU A 68 -39.18 29.94 -36.71
C GLU A 68 -38.88 28.77 -37.68
N VAL A 69 -39.13 27.53 -37.24
CA VAL A 69 -38.84 26.29 -37.97
C VAL A 69 -39.74 26.12 -39.21
N ARG A 70 -39.15 25.79 -40.36
CA ARG A 70 -39.85 25.55 -41.62
C ARG A 70 -39.91 24.07 -41.96
N THR A 71 -41.04 23.57 -42.48
CA THR A 71 -41.15 22.16 -42.89
C THR A 71 -40.59 21.96 -44.30
N CYS A 72 -39.65 21.04 -44.48
CA CYS A 72 -39.08 20.68 -45.77
C CYS A 72 -40.12 19.94 -46.65
N PRO A 73 -40.43 20.43 -47.86
CA PRO A 73 -41.44 19.80 -48.72
C PRO A 73 -40.98 18.47 -49.36
N ARG A 74 -39.69 18.10 -49.28
CA ARG A 74 -39.15 16.87 -49.90
C ARG A 74 -39.03 15.69 -48.92
N CYS A 75 -39.02 15.90 -47.59
CA CYS A 75 -39.04 14.83 -46.58
C CYS A 75 -39.97 15.06 -45.37
N GLY A 76 -40.63 16.22 -45.26
CA GLY A 76 -41.53 16.54 -44.14
C GLY A 76 -40.84 16.86 -42.81
N GLN A 77 -39.50 16.94 -42.76
CA GLN A 77 -38.77 17.31 -41.54
C GLN A 77 -38.86 18.82 -41.26
N ALA A 78 -38.86 19.19 -39.98
CA ALA A 78 -38.94 20.59 -39.54
C ALA A 78 -37.53 21.15 -39.30
N VAL A 79 -37.08 22.08 -40.15
CA VAL A 79 -35.69 22.56 -40.27
C VAL A 79 -35.61 24.07 -39.97
N HIS A 80 -34.61 24.50 -39.19
CA HIS A 80 -34.37 25.94 -38.93
C HIS A 80 -33.92 26.66 -40.21
N PRO A 81 -34.34 27.92 -40.48
CA PRO A 81 -34.00 28.64 -41.70
C PRO A 81 -32.50 28.65 -42.06
N ASP A 82 -31.62 28.86 -41.08
CA ASP A 82 -30.16 28.97 -41.30
C ASP A 82 -29.51 27.65 -41.75
N ASN A 83 -30.15 26.51 -41.44
CA ASN A 83 -29.69 25.17 -41.82
C ASN A 83 -30.36 24.66 -43.11
N TRP A 84 -31.24 25.45 -43.74
CA TRP A 84 -32.07 25.01 -44.87
C TRP A 84 -31.26 24.58 -46.10
N GLY A 85 -30.22 25.33 -46.46
CA GLY A 85 -29.35 24.99 -47.60
C GLY A 85 -28.65 23.64 -47.39
N ARG A 86 -27.95 23.48 -46.26
CA ARG A 86 -27.26 22.22 -45.93
C ARG A 86 -28.20 21.03 -45.75
N HIS A 87 -29.45 21.25 -45.33
CA HIS A 87 -30.45 20.20 -45.33
C HIS A 87 -30.78 19.72 -46.76
N GLN A 88 -30.83 20.62 -47.75
CA GLN A 88 -30.96 20.25 -49.15
C GLN A 88 -29.70 19.52 -49.65
N ASP A 89 -28.51 20.00 -49.32
CA ASP A 89 -27.24 19.41 -49.77
C ASP A 89 -26.99 18.00 -49.18
N ILE A 90 -27.35 17.76 -47.92
CA ILE A 90 -27.06 16.50 -47.21
C ILE A 90 -28.14 15.44 -47.44
N TYR A 91 -29.42 15.81 -47.37
CA TYR A 91 -30.54 14.85 -47.42
C TYR A 91 -31.20 14.74 -48.79
N HIS A 92 -30.84 15.62 -49.75
CA HIS A 92 -31.55 15.77 -51.02
C HIS A 92 -30.65 15.95 -52.26
N ALA A 93 -29.32 15.91 -52.14
CA ALA A 93 -28.41 15.89 -53.29
C ALA A 93 -28.19 14.46 -53.83
N ASP A 94 -28.10 14.33 -55.15
CA ASP A 94 -28.13 13.03 -55.83
C ASP A 94 -26.75 12.32 -55.92
N HIS A 95 -25.74 12.74 -55.15
CA HIS A 95 -24.39 12.14 -55.08
C HIS A 95 -23.84 12.10 -53.64
N PRO A 96 -23.45 10.93 -53.08
CA PRO A 96 -23.05 10.78 -51.68
C PRO A 96 -21.58 11.13 -51.40
N ALA A 97 -21.13 12.31 -51.82
CA ALA A 97 -19.71 12.72 -51.74
C ALA A 97 -19.30 13.31 -50.37
N ALA A 98 -20.25 13.68 -49.51
CA ALA A 98 -20.03 14.53 -48.33
C ALA A 98 -19.45 13.83 -47.07
N LEU A 99 -18.94 12.60 -47.18
CA LEU A 99 -18.36 11.85 -46.05
C LEU A 99 -16.81 11.92 -45.98
N HIS A 100 -16.19 12.81 -46.76
CA HIS A 100 -14.74 13.00 -46.84
C HIS A 100 -14.21 14.32 -46.24
N GLU A 101 -15.01 15.03 -45.42
CA GLU A 101 -14.47 16.02 -44.47
C GLU A 101 -13.90 15.33 -43.22
N ALA A 102 -12.95 15.97 -42.53
CA ALA A 102 -12.30 15.40 -41.35
C ALA A 102 -13.24 15.26 -40.13
N ASP A 103 -14.24 16.14 -40.01
CA ASP A 103 -15.25 16.17 -38.95
C ASP A 103 -16.67 16.23 -39.55
N PRO A 104 -17.19 15.11 -40.09
CA PRO A 104 -18.52 15.06 -40.68
C PRO A 104 -19.64 15.43 -39.68
N TRP A 105 -20.74 15.94 -40.21
CA TRP A 105 -21.98 16.15 -39.46
C TRP A 105 -22.73 14.82 -39.33
N LEU A 106 -22.90 14.33 -38.10
CA LEU A 106 -23.65 13.12 -37.79
C LEU A 106 -24.98 13.46 -37.11
N PRO A 107 -26.13 12.87 -37.55
CA PRO A 107 -27.40 13.03 -36.86
C PRO A 107 -27.34 12.55 -35.40
N LEU A 108 -27.89 13.34 -34.48
CA LEU A 108 -27.95 13.03 -33.05
C LEU A 108 -28.79 11.77 -32.72
N THR A 109 -29.49 11.21 -33.71
CA THR A 109 -30.26 9.96 -33.64
C THR A 109 -29.45 8.71 -34.00
N VAL A 110 -28.38 8.81 -34.82
CA VAL A 110 -27.54 7.64 -35.18
C VAL A 110 -26.40 7.42 -34.18
N ILE A 111 -26.07 8.42 -33.37
CA ILE A 111 -25.01 8.34 -32.36
C ILE A 111 -25.52 7.64 -31.09
N ARG A 112 -24.99 6.46 -30.83
CA ARG A 112 -25.32 5.59 -29.70
C ARG A 112 -24.55 6.00 -28.44
N LEU A 113 -25.29 6.20 -27.34
CA LEU A 113 -24.75 6.71 -26.06
C LEU A 113 -24.58 5.65 -24.96
N ASP A 114 -25.19 4.48 -25.12
CA ASP A 114 -25.36 3.47 -24.06
C ASP A 114 -24.35 2.30 -24.14
N ALA A 115 -23.37 2.36 -25.06
CA ALA A 115 -22.33 1.35 -25.27
C ALA A 115 -21.34 1.16 -24.10
N GLY A 116 -21.66 1.69 -22.91
CA GLY A 116 -20.82 1.64 -21.72
C GLY A 116 -19.51 2.42 -21.85
N THR A 117 -19.38 3.34 -22.81
CA THR A 117 -18.16 4.12 -23.07
C THR A 117 -17.96 5.24 -22.05
N GLN A 118 -19.02 5.89 -21.57
CA GLN A 118 -18.99 6.96 -20.56
C GLN A 118 -18.13 6.59 -19.33
N PRO A 119 -16.97 7.23 -19.10
CA PRO A 119 -16.14 6.95 -17.92
C PRO A 119 -16.53 7.77 -16.69
N ARG A 120 -17.28 8.87 -16.86
CA ARG A 120 -17.58 9.83 -15.78
C ARG A 120 -18.62 9.32 -14.80
N SER A 121 -18.55 9.77 -13.56
CA SER A 121 -19.51 9.44 -12.50
C SER A 121 -20.89 10.06 -12.65
N GLY A 122 -21.05 11.07 -13.50
CA GLY A 122 -22.32 11.75 -13.81
C GLY A 122 -22.14 12.84 -14.88
N MET A 123 -23.25 13.50 -15.25
CA MET A 123 -23.24 14.71 -16.08
C MET A 123 -23.22 15.95 -15.19
N ASN A 124 -22.70 17.09 -15.69
CA ASN A 124 -22.83 18.39 -15.03
C ASN A 124 -23.87 19.21 -15.80
N ALA A 125 -24.94 19.64 -15.15
CA ALA A 125 -26.01 20.42 -15.78
C ALA A 125 -25.57 21.84 -16.16
N GLU A 126 -24.73 22.47 -15.33
CA GLU A 126 -24.15 23.80 -15.58
C GLU A 126 -23.35 23.80 -16.89
N ALA A 127 -22.38 22.89 -17.02
CA ALA A 127 -21.60 22.74 -18.27
C ALA A 127 -22.40 22.17 -19.46
N ILE A 128 -23.65 21.73 -19.28
CA ILE A 128 -24.56 21.42 -20.40
C ILE A 128 -25.28 22.70 -20.83
N HIS A 129 -25.76 23.51 -19.87
CA HIS A 129 -26.37 24.81 -20.11
C HIS A 129 -25.41 25.76 -20.84
N ASP A 130 -24.18 25.91 -20.35
CA ASP A 130 -23.12 26.72 -21.00
C ASP A 130 -22.92 26.33 -22.48
N TYR A 131 -22.89 25.03 -22.76
CA TYR A 131 -22.72 24.51 -24.12
C TYR A 131 -24.01 24.67 -24.95
N ALA A 132 -25.19 24.63 -24.34
CA ALA A 132 -26.47 24.80 -25.03
C ALA A 132 -26.66 26.27 -25.48
N GLU A 133 -26.23 27.24 -24.67
CA GLU A 133 -26.17 28.65 -25.08
C GLU A 133 -25.19 28.83 -26.26
N ILE A 134 -23.99 28.26 -26.19
CA ILE A 134 -23.02 28.29 -27.31
C ILE A 134 -23.57 27.55 -28.56
N TYR A 135 -24.43 26.54 -28.40
CA TYR A 135 -25.11 25.87 -29.51
C TYR A 135 -26.34 26.63 -30.04
N ALA A 136 -26.79 27.70 -29.37
CA ALA A 136 -27.80 28.62 -29.90
C ALA A 136 -27.20 29.73 -30.79
N GLU A 137 -25.94 30.11 -30.57
CA GLU A 137 -25.22 31.08 -31.40
C GLU A 137 -25.04 30.63 -32.87
N PRO A 138 -24.84 31.54 -33.84
CA PRO A 138 -24.53 31.19 -35.23
C PRO A 138 -23.30 30.27 -35.35
N LEU A 139 -23.28 29.38 -36.35
CA LEU A 139 -22.28 28.32 -36.46
C LEU A 139 -20.83 28.84 -36.47
N ASP A 140 -20.58 29.95 -37.16
CA ASP A 140 -19.25 30.57 -37.30
C ASP A 140 -18.73 31.22 -36.00
N HIS A 141 -19.54 31.18 -34.93
CA HIS A 141 -19.22 31.72 -33.60
C HIS A 141 -19.16 30.64 -32.51
N ARG A 142 -19.17 29.35 -32.87
CA ARG A 142 -19.14 28.22 -31.92
C ARG A 142 -17.70 27.71 -31.70
N PRO A 143 -17.02 28.03 -30.58
CA PRO A 143 -15.66 27.54 -30.30
C PRO A 143 -15.62 26.09 -29.78
N LEU A 144 -16.69 25.31 -29.92
CA LEU A 144 -16.78 23.95 -29.37
C LEU A 144 -16.15 22.91 -30.32
N PRO A 145 -15.27 22.02 -29.83
CA PRO A 145 -14.69 20.96 -30.64
C PRO A 145 -15.72 19.89 -31.02
N PRO A 146 -15.46 19.12 -32.09
CA PRO A 146 -16.27 17.96 -32.48
C PRO A 146 -16.38 16.91 -31.35
N VAL A 147 -17.28 15.94 -31.51
CA VAL A 147 -17.43 14.80 -30.60
C VAL A 147 -16.72 13.55 -31.14
N ASP A 148 -15.98 12.85 -30.29
CA ASP A 148 -15.29 11.61 -30.69
C ASP A 148 -16.28 10.45 -30.81
N VAL A 149 -16.37 9.86 -31.99
CA VAL A 149 -17.28 8.76 -32.31
C VAL A 149 -16.52 7.62 -32.97
N PHE A 150 -16.74 6.38 -32.53
CA PHE A 150 -16.21 5.18 -33.17
C PHE A 150 -17.27 4.54 -34.09
N PHE A 151 -16.94 4.34 -35.36
CA PHE A 151 -17.75 3.58 -36.29
C PHE A 151 -17.29 2.11 -36.34
N THR A 152 -18.22 1.22 -36.02
CA THR A 152 -18.00 -0.23 -35.87
C THR A 152 -18.26 -1.05 -37.14
N GLY A 153 -18.50 -0.37 -38.27
CA GLY A 153 -19.01 -0.98 -39.51
C GLY A 153 -20.53 -1.12 -39.58
N THR A 154 -21.24 -0.94 -38.45
CA THR A 154 -22.71 -0.97 -38.37
C THR A 154 -23.28 0.16 -37.51
N GLU A 155 -22.64 0.50 -36.39
CA GLU A 155 -23.10 1.53 -35.45
C GLU A 155 -22.04 2.60 -35.17
N TYR A 156 -22.50 3.82 -34.89
CA TYR A 156 -21.72 4.96 -34.41
C TYR A 156 -21.80 5.05 -32.87
N ILE A 157 -20.71 4.74 -32.17
CA ILE A 157 -20.63 4.76 -30.70
C ILE A 157 -19.98 6.06 -30.24
N LEU A 158 -20.64 6.83 -29.36
CA LEU A 158 -20.01 8.01 -28.73
C LEU A 158 -18.91 7.58 -27.76
N VAL A 159 -17.78 8.29 -27.79
CA VAL A 159 -16.62 8.04 -26.94
C VAL A 159 -16.25 9.26 -26.08
N ASP A 160 -16.30 10.47 -26.62
CA ASP A 160 -16.27 11.74 -25.86
C ASP A 160 -17.38 12.70 -26.31
N GLY A 161 -17.71 13.69 -25.48
CA GLY A 161 -18.65 14.74 -25.85
C GLY A 161 -20.07 14.49 -25.36
N PHE A 162 -20.26 13.65 -24.34
CA PHE A 162 -21.57 13.40 -23.74
C PHE A 162 -22.30 14.69 -23.34
N HIS A 163 -21.60 15.64 -22.69
CA HIS A 163 -22.15 16.97 -22.39
C HIS A 163 -22.45 17.77 -23.66
N ARG A 164 -21.61 17.67 -24.70
CA ARG A 164 -21.79 18.35 -26.00
C ARG A 164 -23.03 17.83 -26.74
N ILE A 165 -23.29 16.51 -26.73
CA ILE A 165 -24.50 15.92 -27.31
C ILE A 165 -25.76 16.26 -26.50
N THR A 166 -25.73 16.23 -25.17
CA THR A 166 -26.90 16.64 -24.37
C THR A 166 -27.23 18.11 -24.63
N ALA A 167 -26.23 18.99 -24.62
CA ALA A 167 -26.38 20.41 -24.92
C ALA A 167 -26.91 20.68 -26.34
N ALA A 168 -26.40 19.96 -27.36
CA ALA A 168 -26.90 20.06 -28.73
C ALA A 168 -28.37 19.64 -28.85
N ARG A 169 -28.82 18.65 -28.07
CA ARG A 169 -30.23 18.22 -28.00
C ARG A 169 -31.11 19.26 -27.28
N GLU A 170 -30.60 19.88 -26.22
CA GLU A 170 -31.30 20.96 -25.50
C GLU A 170 -31.42 22.24 -26.36
N ALA A 171 -30.40 22.56 -27.15
CA ALA A 171 -30.41 23.62 -28.17
C ALA A 171 -31.24 23.28 -29.43
N GLY A 172 -31.88 22.09 -29.49
CA GLY A 172 -32.77 21.71 -30.59
C GLY A 172 -32.07 21.39 -31.92
N LEU A 173 -30.77 21.11 -31.91
CA LEU A 173 -30.04 20.68 -33.10
C LEU A 173 -30.41 19.24 -33.52
N TYR A 174 -30.29 18.93 -34.80
CA TYR A 174 -30.54 17.59 -35.34
C TYR A 174 -29.25 16.79 -35.57
N ASP A 175 -28.14 17.47 -35.80
CA ASP A 175 -26.81 16.92 -36.09
C ASP A 175 -25.72 17.65 -35.30
N ILE A 176 -24.52 17.06 -35.30
CA ILE A 176 -23.32 17.60 -34.64
C ILE A 176 -22.07 17.19 -35.42
N ARG A 177 -21.03 18.03 -35.43
CA ARG A 177 -19.70 17.63 -35.94
C ARG A 177 -19.10 16.55 -35.07
N ALA A 178 -18.66 15.46 -35.70
CA ALA A 178 -18.04 14.34 -35.03
C ALA A 178 -16.75 13.92 -35.73
N THR A 179 -15.69 13.69 -34.95
CA THR A 179 -14.46 13.06 -35.45
C THR A 179 -14.69 11.55 -35.44
N VAL A 180 -14.66 10.93 -36.63
CA VAL A 180 -15.04 9.51 -36.80
C VAL A 180 -13.81 8.61 -36.86
N HIS A 181 -13.64 7.81 -35.82
CA HIS A 181 -12.59 6.79 -35.71
C HIS A 181 -13.13 5.43 -36.19
N LEU A 182 -12.30 4.63 -36.86
CA LEU A 182 -12.66 3.25 -37.24
C LEU A 182 -12.12 2.26 -36.20
N GLY A 183 -13.01 1.41 -35.64
CA GLY A 183 -12.61 0.42 -34.64
C GLY A 183 -13.77 -0.34 -34.03
N SER A 184 -13.47 -1.37 -33.24
CA SER A 184 -14.48 -2.16 -32.53
C SER A 184 -15.05 -1.42 -31.31
N ALA A 185 -16.14 -1.94 -30.75
CA ALA A 185 -16.65 -1.47 -29.46
C ALA A 185 -15.65 -1.64 -28.30
N ARG A 186 -14.69 -2.58 -28.40
CA ARG A 186 -13.60 -2.77 -27.42
C ARG A 186 -12.56 -1.65 -27.52
N ASP A 187 -12.26 -1.20 -28.74
CA ASP A 187 -11.36 -0.07 -29.01
C ASP A 187 -12.00 1.27 -28.59
N ALA A 188 -13.29 1.45 -28.86
CA ALA A 188 -14.07 2.61 -28.42
C ALA A 188 -14.04 2.78 -26.89
N VAL A 189 -14.17 1.67 -26.14
CA VAL A 189 -14.02 1.67 -24.67
C VAL A 189 -12.57 1.92 -24.24
N LEU A 190 -11.58 1.36 -24.95
CA LEU A 190 -10.17 1.59 -24.64
C LEU A 190 -9.76 3.06 -24.82
N PHE A 191 -10.29 3.72 -25.87
CA PHE A 191 -10.09 5.14 -26.17
C PHE A 191 -10.76 6.02 -25.10
N SER A 192 -12.01 5.73 -24.70
CA SER A 192 -12.76 6.52 -23.70
C SER A 192 -12.06 6.65 -22.34
N LEU A 193 -11.22 5.66 -22.00
CA LEU A 193 -10.47 5.62 -20.74
C LEU A 193 -9.31 6.64 -20.70
N GLY A 194 -8.83 7.09 -21.86
CA GLY A 194 -7.73 8.07 -22.01
C GLY A 194 -8.18 9.49 -22.34
N VAL A 195 -9.25 9.66 -23.12
CA VAL A 195 -9.79 11.00 -23.44
C VAL A 195 -10.17 11.77 -22.16
N ASN A 196 -10.27 13.10 -22.24
CA ASN A 196 -10.41 14.04 -21.12
C ASN A 196 -9.12 14.22 -20.28
N ALA A 197 -7.94 14.04 -20.91
CA ALA A 197 -6.65 14.45 -20.34
C ALA A 197 -6.33 15.93 -20.62
N GLU A 198 -6.55 16.40 -21.85
CA GLU A 198 -6.05 17.69 -22.36
C GLU A 198 -7.15 18.73 -22.61
N HIS A 199 -8.36 18.30 -22.99
CA HIS A 199 -9.49 19.18 -23.29
C HIS A 199 -10.77 18.74 -22.56
N GLY A 200 -11.67 19.70 -22.26
CA GLY A 200 -12.93 19.47 -21.55
C GLY A 200 -12.85 19.53 -20.01
N LEU A 201 -13.99 19.30 -19.35
CA LEU A 201 -14.14 19.43 -17.90
C LEU A 201 -13.23 18.44 -17.13
N ARG A 202 -12.29 18.95 -16.34
CA ARG A 202 -11.22 18.18 -15.66
C ARG A 202 -11.73 16.93 -14.92
N ARG A 203 -11.18 15.75 -15.26
CA ARG A 203 -11.53 14.45 -14.63
C ARG A 203 -11.36 14.48 -13.11
N THR A 204 -12.38 14.03 -12.37
CA THR A 204 -12.34 13.93 -10.91
C THR A 204 -11.43 12.79 -10.44
N ALA A 205 -11.17 12.71 -9.13
CA ALA A 205 -10.45 11.58 -8.55
C ALA A 205 -11.18 10.24 -8.76
N ASP A 206 -12.50 10.24 -8.78
CA ASP A 206 -13.31 9.03 -8.97
C ASP A 206 -13.38 8.59 -10.43
N ASP A 207 -13.43 9.52 -11.40
CA ASP A 207 -13.33 9.19 -12.83
C ASP A 207 -11.95 8.60 -13.20
N LYS A 208 -10.92 8.93 -12.41
CA LYS A 208 -9.58 8.33 -12.53
C LYS A 208 -9.51 6.94 -11.88
N ARG A 209 -10.17 6.74 -10.72
CA ARG A 209 -10.31 5.41 -10.10
C ARG A 209 -11.06 4.45 -11.02
N ARG A 210 -12.28 4.82 -11.46
CA ARG A 210 -13.15 4.00 -12.31
C ARG A 210 -12.45 3.53 -13.59
N ALA A 211 -11.70 4.40 -14.26
CA ALA A 211 -11.00 4.05 -15.50
C ALA A 211 -9.89 3.01 -15.26
N VAL A 212 -9.04 3.24 -14.27
CA VAL A 212 -7.97 2.30 -13.88
C VAL A 212 -8.55 0.98 -13.39
N ASP A 213 -9.61 1.03 -12.58
CA ASP A 213 -10.29 -0.16 -12.08
C ASP A 213 -10.91 -0.99 -13.23
N ARG A 214 -11.45 -0.35 -14.27
CA ARG A 214 -11.97 -1.05 -15.45
C ARG A 214 -10.86 -1.77 -16.22
N MET A 215 -9.69 -1.14 -16.41
CA MET A 215 -8.55 -1.80 -17.03
C MET A 215 -7.98 -2.95 -16.17
N LEU A 216 -8.01 -2.83 -14.85
CA LEU A 216 -7.46 -3.83 -13.93
C LEU A 216 -8.37 -5.05 -13.67
N ASN A 217 -9.64 -4.99 -14.08
CA ASN A 217 -10.59 -6.11 -14.01
C ASN A 217 -10.87 -6.77 -15.37
N ASP A 218 -10.29 -6.25 -16.46
CA ASP A 218 -10.38 -6.86 -17.79
C ASP A 218 -9.27 -7.91 -17.97
N VAL A 219 -9.60 -9.04 -18.59
CA VAL A 219 -8.71 -10.23 -18.70
C VAL A 219 -7.45 -9.95 -19.52
N GLU A 220 -7.51 -9.07 -20.52
CA GLU A 220 -6.36 -8.73 -21.37
C GLU A 220 -5.63 -7.50 -20.82
N TRP A 221 -6.36 -6.42 -20.53
CA TRP A 221 -5.78 -5.16 -20.06
C TRP A 221 -5.21 -5.28 -18.65
N GLY A 222 -5.74 -6.19 -17.82
CA GLY A 222 -5.22 -6.51 -16.49
C GLY A 222 -3.80 -7.09 -16.54
N LEU A 223 -3.40 -7.76 -17.62
CA LEU A 223 -2.05 -8.33 -17.83
C LEU A 223 -1.02 -7.29 -18.26
N TRP A 224 -1.44 -6.08 -18.65
CA TRP A 224 -0.54 -5.02 -19.08
C TRP A 224 0.28 -4.46 -17.92
N ALA A 225 1.54 -4.15 -18.17
CA ALA A 225 2.41 -3.49 -17.20
C ALA A 225 1.83 -2.13 -16.78
N ASP A 226 1.99 -1.78 -15.49
CA ASP A 226 1.38 -0.59 -14.88
C ASP A 226 1.70 0.72 -15.60
N ARG A 227 2.83 0.80 -16.33
CA ARG A 227 3.18 1.94 -17.20
C ARG A 227 2.30 2.06 -18.46
N ARG A 228 1.88 0.96 -19.08
CA ARG A 228 0.99 0.95 -20.27
C ARG A 228 -0.41 1.43 -19.88
N ILE A 229 -0.95 0.87 -18.79
CA ILE A 229 -2.21 1.30 -18.16
C ILE A 229 -2.13 2.78 -17.72
N ALA A 230 -1.02 3.20 -17.13
CA ALA A 230 -0.84 4.59 -16.68
C ALA A 230 -0.83 5.60 -17.84
N ARG A 231 -0.19 5.29 -18.98
CA ARG A 231 -0.31 6.07 -20.22
C ARG A 231 -1.77 6.12 -20.67
N GLN A 232 -2.41 4.94 -20.81
CA GLN A 232 -3.77 4.83 -21.33
C GLN A 232 -4.82 5.58 -20.50
N CYS A 233 -4.70 5.60 -19.17
CA CYS A 233 -5.61 6.33 -18.28
C CYS A 233 -5.15 7.75 -17.91
N SER A 234 -4.00 8.22 -18.43
CA SER A 234 -3.38 9.51 -18.08
C SER A 234 -3.21 9.74 -16.56
N VAL A 235 -2.66 8.74 -15.88
CA VAL A 235 -2.40 8.70 -14.43
C VAL A 235 -0.94 8.34 -14.13
N SER A 236 -0.51 8.42 -12.87
CA SER A 236 0.81 7.92 -12.48
C SER A 236 0.85 6.39 -12.42
N PRO A 237 1.99 5.74 -12.77
CA PRO A 237 2.17 4.30 -12.56
C PRO A 237 2.06 3.89 -11.08
N THR A 238 2.38 4.80 -10.16
CA THR A 238 2.20 4.59 -8.71
C THR A 238 0.74 4.46 -8.31
N PHE A 239 -0.17 5.22 -8.93
CA PHE A 239 -1.61 5.13 -8.69
C PHE A 239 -2.18 3.80 -9.21
N VAL A 240 -1.78 3.37 -10.42
CA VAL A 240 -2.15 2.05 -10.95
C VAL A 240 -1.68 0.93 -10.03
N GLY A 241 -0.42 0.96 -9.58
CA GLY A 241 0.12 -0.02 -8.63
C GLY A 241 -0.60 -0.04 -7.27
N GLN A 242 -1.13 1.10 -6.80
CA GLN A 242 -1.99 1.16 -5.62
C GLN A 242 -3.37 0.54 -5.86
N ARG A 243 -4.04 0.84 -6.99
CA ARG A 243 -5.34 0.23 -7.34
C ARG A 243 -5.22 -1.29 -7.53
N ARG A 244 -4.16 -1.75 -8.21
CA ARG A 244 -3.90 -3.19 -8.44
C ARG A 244 -3.76 -3.98 -7.13
N LYS A 245 -3.15 -3.39 -6.09
CA LYS A 245 -3.04 -3.99 -4.75
C LYS A 245 -4.38 -4.09 -3.98
N LEU A 246 -5.39 -3.31 -4.38
CA LEU A 246 -6.69 -3.26 -3.71
C LEU A 246 -7.77 -4.13 -4.39
N LEU A 247 -7.58 -4.49 -5.66
CA LEU A 247 -8.59 -5.20 -6.45
C LEU A 247 -8.49 -6.73 -6.41
N THR A 248 -7.30 -7.31 -6.27
CA THR A 248 -7.09 -8.74 -5.95
C THR A 248 -7.82 -9.76 -6.86
N VAL A 249 -8.13 -9.40 -8.11
CA VAL A 249 -8.93 -10.23 -9.05
C VAL A 249 -8.10 -11.18 -9.93
N HIS A 250 -6.81 -10.90 -10.17
CA HIS A 250 -5.96 -11.76 -11.01
C HIS A 250 -4.91 -12.52 -10.19
N THR A 251 -5.09 -13.85 -10.11
CA THR A 251 -4.44 -14.75 -9.15
C THR A 251 -3.00 -15.15 -9.49
N ASP A 252 -2.44 -14.70 -10.62
CA ASP A 252 -1.07 -15.01 -11.02
C ASP A 252 -0.31 -13.73 -11.43
N SER A 253 0.05 -12.92 -10.43
CA SER A 253 0.71 -11.63 -10.59
C SER A 253 2.17 -11.71 -11.08
N THR A 254 2.61 -12.86 -11.54
CA THR A 254 4.01 -13.15 -11.91
C THR A 254 4.37 -12.65 -13.31
N LYS A 255 3.42 -12.62 -14.26
CA LYS A 255 3.66 -12.26 -15.67
C LYS A 255 3.05 -10.91 -16.03
N ARG A 256 3.76 -10.10 -16.83
CA ARG A 256 3.29 -8.79 -17.32
C ARG A 256 3.69 -8.53 -18.76
N ILE A 257 2.75 -8.06 -19.57
CA ILE A 257 2.99 -7.67 -20.97
C ILE A 257 3.47 -6.22 -21.00
N TYR A 258 4.56 -5.95 -21.70
CA TYR A 258 5.08 -4.61 -21.95
C TYR A 258 5.59 -4.46 -23.39
N GLU A 259 5.49 -3.24 -23.92
CA GLU A 259 6.09 -2.91 -25.21
C GLU A 259 7.53 -2.45 -25.02
N ARG A 260 8.42 -2.87 -25.92
CA ARG A 260 9.74 -2.27 -26.11
C ARG A 260 10.11 -2.31 -27.59
N ASP A 261 10.56 -1.19 -28.12
CA ASP A 261 11.12 -1.07 -29.48
C ASP A 261 10.19 -1.69 -30.54
N GLY A 262 8.88 -1.43 -30.41
CA GLY A 262 7.80 -1.95 -31.27
C GLY A 262 7.28 -3.36 -30.96
N ASN A 263 7.96 -4.11 -30.09
CA ASN A 263 7.66 -5.52 -29.81
C ASN A 263 6.96 -5.70 -28.45
N GLU A 264 5.96 -6.59 -28.37
CA GLU A 264 5.40 -7.03 -27.09
C GLU A 264 6.28 -8.11 -26.45
N LEU A 265 6.59 -7.93 -25.16
CA LEU A 265 7.45 -8.79 -24.36
C LEU A 265 6.79 -9.13 -23.02
N VAL A 266 7.10 -10.32 -22.49
CA VAL A 266 6.57 -10.81 -21.21
C VAL A 266 7.65 -10.75 -20.14
N MET A 267 7.48 -9.88 -19.14
CA MET A 267 8.35 -9.81 -17.97
C MET A 267 7.82 -10.71 -16.86
N GLN A 268 8.70 -11.51 -16.24
CA GLN A 268 8.40 -12.20 -14.99
C GLN A 268 8.79 -11.31 -13.80
N THR A 269 7.80 -10.81 -13.05
CA THR A 269 7.99 -9.91 -11.91
C THR A 269 8.10 -10.59 -10.54
N GLY A 270 7.95 -11.92 -10.47
CA GLY A 270 7.89 -12.65 -9.20
C GLY A 270 9.13 -12.49 -8.29
N ASN A 271 10.33 -12.50 -8.86
CA ASN A 271 11.59 -12.49 -8.10
C ASN A 271 12.37 -11.15 -8.16
N ILE A 272 11.86 -10.13 -8.86
CA ILE A 272 12.59 -8.86 -9.05
C ILE A 272 12.76 -8.14 -7.72
N GLY A 273 14.02 -7.90 -7.32
CA GLY A 273 14.38 -7.32 -6.02
C GLY A 273 14.75 -8.36 -4.95
N SER A 274 14.72 -9.66 -5.27
CA SER A 274 15.37 -10.67 -4.42
C SER A 274 16.89 -10.45 -4.42
N PRO A 275 17.58 -10.48 -3.26
CA PRO A 275 19.04 -10.42 -3.25
C PRO A 275 19.62 -11.65 -3.97
N SER A 276 20.55 -11.40 -4.90
CA SER A 276 21.35 -12.45 -5.54
C SER A 276 22.24 -13.11 -4.49
N VAL A 277 22.06 -14.42 -4.29
CA VAL A 277 22.98 -15.22 -3.47
C VAL A 277 24.26 -15.43 -4.27
N THR A 278 25.42 -15.20 -3.66
CA THR A 278 26.71 -15.44 -4.30
C THR A 278 26.90 -16.96 -4.44
N PRO A 279 27.30 -17.50 -5.61
CA PRO A 279 27.66 -18.91 -5.72
C PRO A 279 28.81 -19.25 -4.75
N ARG A 280 28.62 -20.27 -3.90
CA ARG A 280 29.56 -20.65 -2.84
C ARG A 280 29.86 -22.15 -2.97
N PRO A 281 30.96 -22.54 -3.66
CA PRO A 281 31.26 -23.94 -3.97
C PRO A 281 31.32 -24.86 -2.75
N THR A 282 31.65 -24.35 -1.57
CA THR A 282 31.60 -25.07 -0.28
C THR A 282 30.19 -25.56 0.07
N LEU A 283 29.16 -24.77 -0.24
CA LEU A 283 27.76 -25.10 0.05
C LEU A 283 27.20 -26.07 -1.00
N ASP A 284 27.57 -25.85 -2.26
CA ASP A 284 27.22 -26.74 -3.37
C ASP A 284 27.82 -28.15 -3.12
N GLN A 285 29.12 -28.23 -2.77
CA GLN A 285 29.78 -29.48 -2.37
C GLN A 285 29.14 -30.17 -1.15
N MET A 286 28.66 -29.40 -0.16
CA MET A 286 27.96 -29.97 1.00
C MET A 286 26.54 -30.45 0.66
N GLN A 287 25.87 -29.82 -0.31
CA GLN A 287 24.59 -30.28 -0.84
C GLN A 287 24.76 -31.59 -1.64
N ASP A 288 25.74 -31.63 -2.54
CA ASP A 288 26.05 -32.80 -3.36
C ASP A 288 26.53 -33.99 -2.52
N ALA A 289 27.26 -33.72 -1.42
CA ALA A 289 27.62 -34.71 -0.41
C ALA A 289 26.47 -35.10 0.56
N GLY A 290 25.24 -34.61 0.34
CA GLY A 290 24.05 -34.93 1.14
C GLY A 290 24.04 -34.34 2.56
N LYS A 291 25.00 -33.46 2.91
CA LYS A 291 25.11 -32.83 4.24
C LYS A 291 24.18 -31.64 4.41
N LEU A 292 23.69 -31.05 3.32
CA LEU A 292 22.74 -29.93 3.30
C LEU A 292 21.58 -30.20 2.34
N THR A 293 20.38 -29.73 2.70
CA THR A 293 19.28 -29.60 1.74
C THR A 293 19.42 -28.28 0.96
N ALA A 294 18.90 -28.21 -0.27
CA ALA A 294 18.95 -27.00 -1.08
C ALA A 294 18.32 -25.76 -0.39
N ALA A 295 17.27 -25.96 0.42
CA ALA A 295 16.68 -24.91 1.23
C ALA A 295 17.63 -24.40 2.34
N ALA A 296 18.39 -25.31 2.96
CA ALA A 296 19.39 -24.96 3.98
C ALA A 296 20.62 -24.28 3.36
N ALA A 297 21.13 -24.79 2.24
CA ALA A 297 22.23 -24.17 1.48
C ALA A 297 21.87 -22.74 1.05
N LEU A 298 20.68 -22.51 0.50
CA LEU A 298 20.20 -21.18 0.13
C LEU A 298 20.06 -20.23 1.33
N ALA A 299 19.54 -20.71 2.46
CA ALA A 299 19.40 -19.91 3.68
C ALA A 299 20.76 -19.54 4.29
N LEU A 300 21.74 -20.43 4.19
CA LEU A 300 23.07 -20.27 4.74
C LEU A 300 23.98 -19.41 3.84
N GLY A 301 23.88 -19.54 2.52
CA GLY A 301 24.50 -18.62 1.56
C GLY A 301 24.07 -17.17 1.79
N ARG A 302 22.75 -16.93 1.95
CA ARG A 302 22.21 -15.62 2.33
C ARG A 302 22.75 -15.10 3.66
N ALA A 303 22.98 -15.97 4.64
CA ALA A 303 23.53 -15.58 5.94
C ALA A 303 25.02 -15.20 5.86
N LEU A 304 25.79 -15.86 4.99
CA LEU A 304 27.18 -15.51 4.69
C LEU A 304 27.30 -14.24 3.83
N ASP A 305 26.42 -14.05 2.85
CA ASP A 305 26.35 -12.86 2.00
C ASP A 305 25.90 -11.60 2.77
N ALA A 306 25.21 -11.77 3.89
CA ALA A 306 24.85 -10.68 4.80
C ALA A 306 26.00 -10.21 5.71
N LEU A 307 27.17 -10.86 5.68
CA LEU A 307 28.35 -10.44 6.44
C LEU A 307 29.05 -9.26 5.76
N LYS A 308 29.36 -8.22 6.54
CA LYS A 308 29.98 -6.98 6.05
C LYS A 308 31.43 -7.11 5.57
N ASN A 309 32.06 -8.26 5.77
CA ASN A 309 33.47 -8.50 5.49
C ASN A 309 33.65 -9.93 4.94
N GLU A 310 34.15 -10.06 3.71
CA GLU A 310 34.43 -11.36 3.10
C GLU A 310 35.38 -12.23 3.92
N GLY A 311 36.34 -11.63 4.64
CA GLY A 311 37.25 -12.37 5.51
C GLY A 311 36.51 -13.14 6.61
N GLN A 312 35.43 -12.56 7.16
CA GLN A 312 34.58 -13.25 8.14
C GLN A 312 33.76 -14.36 7.49
N ALA A 313 33.25 -14.16 6.28
CA ALA A 313 32.54 -15.19 5.53
C ALA A 313 33.46 -16.39 5.25
N ARG A 314 34.66 -16.14 4.72
CA ARG A 314 35.68 -17.16 4.43
C ARG A 314 36.14 -17.91 5.69
N GLN A 315 36.29 -17.22 6.82
CA GLN A 315 36.60 -17.85 8.12
C GLN A 315 35.48 -18.80 8.58
N VAL A 316 34.22 -18.38 8.46
CA VAL A 316 33.06 -19.23 8.82
C VAL A 316 32.88 -20.39 7.83
N GLU A 317 33.19 -20.20 6.55
CA GLU A 317 33.25 -21.29 5.55
C GLU A 317 34.37 -22.29 5.85
N LEU A 318 35.54 -21.85 6.33
CA LEU A 318 36.63 -22.74 6.77
C LEU A 318 36.22 -23.59 7.98
N LEU A 319 35.49 -23.02 8.96
CA LEU A 319 34.90 -23.80 10.05
C LEU A 319 33.92 -24.87 9.52
N MET A 320 33.10 -24.53 8.52
CA MET A 320 32.16 -25.50 7.93
C MET A 320 32.88 -26.63 7.16
N VAL A 321 33.98 -26.32 6.49
CA VAL A 321 34.81 -27.31 5.78
C VAL A 321 35.48 -28.27 6.76
N ALA A 322 35.96 -27.78 7.91
CA ALA A 322 36.59 -28.60 8.94
C ALA A 322 35.57 -29.43 9.75
N HIS A 323 34.49 -28.81 10.22
CA HIS A 323 33.61 -29.34 11.28
C HIS A 323 32.19 -29.68 10.81
N GLY A 324 31.86 -29.41 9.55
CA GLY A 324 30.55 -29.66 8.96
C GLY A 324 29.60 -28.45 8.96
N PRO A 325 28.43 -28.57 8.31
CA PRO A 325 27.51 -27.45 8.12
C PRO A 325 26.92 -26.97 9.45
N VAL A 326 27.13 -25.69 9.78
CA VAL A 326 26.57 -25.05 10.98
C VAL A 326 25.18 -24.45 10.71
N SER A 327 24.42 -24.12 11.76
CA SER A 327 23.15 -23.42 11.61
C SER A 327 23.31 -22.01 11.00
N HIS A 328 22.50 -21.67 9.98
CA HIS A 328 22.51 -20.34 9.35
C HIS A 328 22.26 -19.19 10.35
N LYS A 329 21.60 -19.47 11.48
CA LYS A 329 21.34 -18.51 12.56
C LYS A 329 22.59 -18.20 13.40
N LEU A 330 23.62 -19.04 13.35
CA LEU A 330 24.88 -18.85 14.06
C LEU A 330 25.94 -18.12 13.22
N VAL A 331 25.81 -18.06 11.89
CA VAL A 331 26.81 -17.49 10.96
C VAL A 331 27.28 -16.09 11.39
N GLN A 332 26.35 -15.16 11.66
CA GLN A 332 26.69 -13.80 12.10
C GLN A 332 27.34 -13.74 13.50
N ARG A 333 27.02 -14.71 14.36
CA ARG A 333 27.55 -14.83 15.72
C ARG A 333 28.98 -15.37 15.70
N LEU A 334 29.20 -16.48 14.99
CA LEU A 334 30.50 -17.11 14.75
C LEU A 334 31.47 -16.15 14.06
N ALA A 335 31.02 -15.43 13.02
CA ALA A 335 31.80 -14.37 12.37
C ALA A 335 32.35 -13.31 13.35
N GLY A 336 31.61 -13.03 14.43
CA GLY A 336 32.05 -12.14 15.51
C GLY A 336 33.19 -12.74 16.35
N VAL A 337 33.12 -14.04 16.70
CA VAL A 337 34.14 -14.74 17.49
C VAL A 337 35.42 -15.01 16.69
N VAL A 338 35.35 -15.52 15.47
CA VAL A 338 36.58 -15.82 14.69
C VAL A 338 37.37 -14.54 14.34
N SER A 339 36.70 -13.38 14.31
CA SER A 339 37.36 -12.07 14.19
C SER A 339 38.03 -11.55 15.49
N ARG A 340 37.98 -12.31 16.59
CA ARG A 340 38.45 -11.91 17.93
C ARG A 340 39.18 -13.06 18.65
N PRO A 341 40.48 -13.27 18.37
CA PRO A 341 41.27 -14.33 19.02
C PRO A 341 41.31 -14.28 20.55
N ALA A 342 41.16 -13.09 21.15
CA ALA A 342 41.11 -12.89 22.60
C ALA A 342 39.70 -13.10 23.22
N SER A 343 38.82 -13.86 22.57
CA SER A 343 37.52 -14.26 23.13
C SER A 343 37.64 -15.64 23.77
N PHE A 344 37.10 -15.84 24.98
CA PHE A 344 37.09 -17.14 25.65
C PHE A 344 36.42 -18.25 24.80
N MET A 345 35.42 -17.92 23.98
CA MET A 345 34.79 -18.84 23.02
C MET A 345 35.65 -19.15 21.77
N TYR A 346 36.80 -18.48 21.57
CA TYR A 346 37.57 -18.60 20.33
C TYR A 346 38.17 -19.99 20.14
N GLU A 347 38.86 -20.53 21.15
CA GLU A 347 39.46 -21.85 21.03
C GLU A 347 38.41 -22.95 20.85
N GLU A 348 37.32 -22.91 21.61
CA GLU A 348 36.23 -23.89 21.49
C GLU A 348 35.62 -23.91 20.07
N VAL A 349 35.29 -22.72 19.54
CA VAL A 349 34.73 -22.57 18.18
C VAL A 349 35.73 -23.03 17.11
N MET A 350 37.02 -22.75 17.26
CA MET A 350 38.04 -23.20 16.31
C MET A 350 38.25 -24.73 16.35
N HIS A 351 38.06 -25.37 17.50
CA HIS A 351 38.08 -26.83 17.65
C HIS A 351 36.77 -27.53 17.25
N GLY A 352 35.72 -26.79 16.89
CA GLY A 352 34.48 -27.33 16.33
C GLY A 352 33.31 -27.44 17.32
N TYR A 353 33.41 -26.79 18.49
CA TYR A 353 32.41 -26.89 19.57
C TYR A 353 31.83 -25.52 19.96
N LEU A 354 30.77 -25.54 20.75
CA LEU A 354 30.11 -24.36 21.35
C LEU A 354 29.30 -24.78 22.59
N GLY A 355 29.75 -24.40 23.78
CA GLY A 355 29.15 -24.80 25.06
C GLY A 355 29.10 -26.32 25.23
N GLY A 356 30.16 -27.03 24.81
CA GLY A 356 30.29 -28.49 24.81
C GLY A 356 29.55 -29.22 23.67
N VAL A 357 28.82 -28.53 22.80
CA VAL A 357 28.05 -29.11 21.69
C VAL A 357 28.79 -28.92 20.37
N ALA A 358 28.82 -29.93 19.49
CA ALA A 358 29.44 -29.83 18.17
C ALA A 358 28.75 -28.76 17.29
N LEU A 359 29.51 -27.93 16.58
CA LEU A 359 29.00 -26.78 15.81
C LEU A 359 27.99 -27.14 14.70
N SER A 360 27.99 -28.38 14.22
CA SER A 360 27.02 -28.92 13.27
C SER A 360 25.64 -29.17 13.87
N GLU A 361 25.57 -29.40 15.18
CA GLU A 361 24.33 -29.67 15.94
C GLU A 361 23.91 -28.49 16.83
N ALA A 362 24.85 -27.60 17.15
CA ALA A 362 24.66 -26.49 18.09
C ALA A 362 23.54 -25.51 17.69
N SER A 363 22.72 -25.14 18.68
CA SER A 363 21.60 -24.23 18.51
C SER A 363 21.95 -22.78 18.91
N THR A 364 21.02 -21.85 18.66
CA THR A 364 21.11 -20.50 19.21
C THR A 364 21.05 -20.45 20.74
N GLY A 365 20.48 -21.47 21.40
CA GLY A 365 20.44 -21.56 22.86
C GLY A 365 21.78 -21.99 23.46
N ASP A 366 22.53 -22.85 22.78
CA ASP A 366 23.87 -23.28 23.20
C ASP A 366 24.88 -22.14 23.06
N TRP A 367 24.75 -21.32 22.00
CA TRP A 367 25.43 -20.04 21.92
C TRP A 367 25.13 -19.14 23.11
N ASP A 368 23.85 -18.98 23.47
CA ASP A 368 23.45 -18.06 24.53
C ASP A 368 23.93 -18.54 25.93
N ARG A 369 24.20 -19.85 26.09
CA ARG A 369 24.89 -20.47 27.23
C ARG A 369 26.39 -20.17 27.22
N ALA A 370 27.10 -20.55 26.16
CA ALA A 370 28.55 -20.35 26.03
C ALA A 370 28.94 -18.86 26.14
N ALA A 371 28.14 -17.97 25.56
CA ALA A 371 28.32 -16.53 25.65
C ALA A 371 28.03 -15.94 27.04
N GLN A 372 27.39 -16.70 27.94
CA GLN A 372 27.19 -16.33 29.34
C GLN A 372 28.31 -16.91 30.23
N GLU A 373 28.77 -18.13 29.96
CA GLU A 373 29.95 -18.75 30.61
C GLU A 373 31.21 -17.90 30.36
N ALA A 374 31.49 -17.57 29.09
CA ALA A 374 32.58 -16.68 28.68
C ALA A 374 32.52 -15.25 29.28
N ARG A 375 31.36 -14.81 29.78
CA ARG A 375 31.24 -13.55 30.53
C ARG A 375 31.64 -13.70 31.99
N TYR A 376 31.29 -14.81 32.63
CA TYR A 376 31.72 -15.10 34.00
C TYR A 376 33.24 -15.28 34.07
N GLU A 377 33.84 -15.98 33.11
CA GLU A 377 35.30 -16.09 32.99
C GLU A 377 35.98 -14.73 32.79
N HIS A 378 35.44 -13.87 31.92
CA HIS A 378 35.98 -12.53 31.72
C HIS A 378 35.88 -11.65 32.98
N ILE A 379 34.79 -11.76 33.75
CA ILE A 379 34.64 -11.06 35.03
C ILE A 379 35.66 -11.59 36.04
N ALA A 380 35.76 -12.91 36.22
CA ALA A 380 36.71 -13.53 37.15
C ALA A 380 38.16 -13.14 36.83
N ALA A 381 38.58 -13.23 35.56
CA ALA A 381 39.91 -12.81 35.12
C ALA A 381 40.15 -11.30 35.32
N SER A 382 39.12 -10.46 35.18
CA SER A 382 39.22 -9.02 35.46
C SER A 382 39.31 -8.71 36.97
N GLU A 383 38.66 -9.49 37.82
CA GLU A 383 38.75 -9.37 39.28
C GLU A 383 40.11 -9.87 39.79
N GLU A 384 40.63 -10.97 39.23
CA GLU A 384 41.96 -11.50 39.52
C GLU A 384 43.07 -10.55 39.09
N ALA A 385 43.05 -10.04 37.85
CA ALA A 385 44.02 -9.03 37.40
C ALA A 385 43.96 -7.72 38.22
N ALA A 386 42.77 -7.33 38.70
CA ALA A 386 42.62 -6.20 39.63
C ALA A 386 43.21 -6.51 41.01
N ARG A 387 43.06 -7.75 41.50
CA ARG A 387 43.63 -8.24 42.75
C ARG A 387 45.16 -8.29 42.70
N GLU A 388 45.74 -8.84 41.64
CA GLU A 388 47.19 -8.86 41.40
C GLU A 388 47.77 -7.44 41.36
N LYS A 389 47.11 -6.53 40.62
CA LYS A 389 47.55 -5.13 40.53
C LYS A 389 47.57 -4.42 41.88
N LYS A 390 46.61 -4.70 42.77
CA LYS A 390 46.61 -4.19 44.15
C LYS A 390 47.76 -4.76 44.98
N LEU A 391 47.98 -6.07 44.90
CA LEU A 391 49.09 -6.72 45.59
C LEU A 391 50.45 -6.16 45.15
N ALA A 392 50.64 -5.94 43.84
CA ALA A 392 51.83 -5.34 43.26
C ALA A 392 52.02 -3.85 43.63
N ALA A 393 50.93 -3.14 43.93
CA ALA A 393 50.97 -1.76 44.45
C ALA A 393 51.20 -1.67 45.96
N GLY A 394 51.24 -2.81 46.67
CA GLY A 394 51.31 -2.85 48.13
C GLY A 394 50.00 -2.48 48.84
N GLU A 395 48.87 -2.43 48.12
CA GLU A 395 47.54 -2.24 48.72
C GLU A 395 47.11 -3.50 49.48
N PRO A 396 46.42 -3.37 50.64
CA PRO A 396 45.92 -4.51 51.39
C PRO A 396 44.82 -5.24 50.60
N VAL A 397 45.14 -6.46 50.15
CA VAL A 397 44.21 -7.38 49.48
C VAL A 397 43.48 -8.23 50.52
N PHE A 398 42.24 -7.87 50.82
CA PHE A 398 41.39 -8.63 51.74
C PHE A 398 40.77 -9.85 51.06
N THR A 399 41.01 -11.05 51.61
CA THR A 399 40.21 -12.25 51.29
C THR A 399 38.88 -12.21 52.04
N PRO A 400 37.72 -12.30 51.36
CA PRO A 400 36.42 -12.32 52.02
C PRO A 400 36.20 -13.64 52.77
N VAL A 401 36.13 -13.58 54.10
CA VAL A 401 35.90 -14.74 54.98
C VAL A 401 34.41 -14.91 55.28
N SER A 402 33.89 -16.12 55.08
CA SER A 402 32.49 -16.48 55.37
C SER A 402 32.29 -16.83 56.85
N LEU A 403 32.09 -15.85 57.73
CA LEU A 403 31.82 -16.11 59.15
C LEU A 403 30.33 -16.40 59.42
N THR A 404 30.03 -17.50 60.13
CA THR A 404 28.69 -17.75 60.66
C THR A 404 28.43 -16.93 61.92
N LEU A 405 27.54 -15.95 61.82
CA LEU A 405 27.03 -15.17 62.96
C LEU A 405 25.92 -15.95 63.69
N TYR A 406 25.86 -15.85 65.01
CA TYR A 406 24.80 -16.45 65.84
C TYR A 406 23.98 -15.34 66.52
N PRO A 407 22.82 -14.94 65.96
CA PRO A 407 21.96 -13.92 66.56
C PRO A 407 21.53 -14.30 67.98
N GLY A 408 21.72 -13.40 68.93
CA GLY A 408 21.42 -13.62 70.36
C GLY A 408 22.50 -14.33 71.17
N ASP A 409 23.56 -14.86 70.55
CA ASP A 409 24.71 -15.49 71.24
C ASP A 409 26.04 -14.86 70.76
N PRO A 410 26.41 -13.68 71.30
CA PRO A 410 27.64 -12.98 70.93
C PRO A 410 28.88 -13.80 71.31
N ASP A 411 28.86 -14.52 72.43
CA ASP A 411 29.98 -15.36 72.87
C ASP A 411 30.23 -16.51 71.90
N LYS A 412 29.21 -17.13 71.32
CA LYS A 412 29.36 -18.19 70.31
C LYS A 412 29.85 -17.63 68.98
N THR A 413 29.44 -16.41 68.63
CA THR A 413 29.98 -15.68 67.48
C THR A 413 31.47 -15.36 67.67
N LEU A 414 31.86 -14.83 68.84
CA LEU A 414 33.26 -14.58 69.20
C LEU A 414 34.10 -15.86 69.26
N ARG A 415 33.54 -16.97 69.76
CA ARG A 415 34.20 -18.29 69.77
C ARG A 415 34.37 -18.86 68.35
N ALA A 416 33.46 -18.58 67.42
CA ALA A 416 33.60 -18.94 66.01
C ALA A 416 34.72 -18.12 65.34
N LEU A 417 34.72 -16.80 65.52
CA LEU A 417 35.75 -15.90 64.99
C LEU A 417 37.15 -16.25 65.54
N LYS A 418 37.27 -16.46 66.86
CA LYS A 418 38.55 -16.84 67.48
C LYS A 418 39.12 -18.14 66.92
N ARG A 419 38.27 -19.16 66.71
CA ARG A 419 38.69 -20.43 66.08
C ARG A 419 39.18 -20.23 64.65
N TYR A 420 38.46 -19.44 63.86
CA TYR A 420 38.87 -19.11 62.48
C TYR A 420 40.23 -18.40 62.44
N MET A 421 40.42 -17.37 63.28
CA MET A 421 41.71 -16.66 63.34
C MET A 421 42.85 -17.58 63.78
N GLN A 422 42.59 -18.50 64.69
CA GLN A 422 43.59 -19.48 65.15
C GLN A 422 43.93 -20.56 64.11
N SER A 423 43.03 -20.93 63.19
CA SER A 423 43.36 -21.83 62.07
C SER A 423 44.23 -21.16 61.01
N ASP A 424 44.03 -19.86 60.78
CA ASP A 424 44.78 -19.06 59.80
C ASP A 424 46.10 -18.51 60.39
N GLY A 425 46.49 -18.94 61.60
CA GLY A 425 47.73 -18.52 62.27
C GLY A 425 47.73 -17.09 62.83
N LEU A 426 46.59 -16.39 62.81
CA LEU A 426 46.46 -15.00 63.26
C LEU A 426 46.35 -14.93 64.79
N ASN A 427 47.19 -14.11 65.43
CA ASN A 427 47.12 -13.92 66.87
C ASN A 427 45.87 -13.11 67.28
N TRP A 428 44.89 -13.83 67.83
CA TRP A 428 43.66 -13.28 68.43
C TRP A 428 43.90 -12.11 69.39
N TYR A 429 44.98 -12.14 70.18
CA TYR A 429 45.25 -11.12 71.20
C TYR A 429 45.83 -9.84 70.60
N ASP A 430 46.69 -9.94 69.59
CA ASP A 430 47.22 -8.75 68.89
C ASP A 430 46.10 -8.05 68.11
N TRP A 431 45.22 -8.81 67.45
CA TRP A 431 44.06 -8.26 66.74
C TRP A 431 43.09 -7.51 67.67
N LEU A 432 42.82 -8.07 68.85
CA LEU A 432 42.04 -7.38 69.90
C LEU A 432 42.74 -6.12 70.42
N ALA A 433 44.06 -6.17 70.62
CA ALA A 433 44.83 -5.02 71.09
C ALA A 433 44.82 -3.86 70.08
N HIS A 434 44.87 -4.17 68.77
CA HIS A 434 44.75 -3.16 67.72
C HIS A 434 43.32 -2.60 67.59
N THR A 435 42.29 -3.45 67.52
CA THR A 435 40.89 -2.99 67.34
C THR A 435 40.38 -2.15 68.51
N ILE A 436 40.69 -2.51 69.76
CA ILE A 436 40.32 -1.74 70.97
C ILE A 436 41.05 -0.37 71.04
N CYS A 437 42.10 -0.16 70.24
CA CYS A 437 42.87 1.08 70.21
C CYS A 437 42.26 2.15 69.30
N GLU A 438 41.46 1.78 68.30
CA GLU A 438 40.83 2.73 67.36
C GLU A 438 39.59 3.40 67.96
N ASP A 439 38.78 2.65 68.72
CA ASP A 439 37.58 3.11 69.47
C ASP A 439 37.86 4.14 70.59
N LYS A 440 39.09 4.66 70.71
CA LYS A 440 39.47 5.72 71.66
C LYS A 440 39.75 7.07 71.01
N LYS A 441 39.31 7.27 69.76
CA LYS A 441 39.46 8.54 69.01
C LYS A 441 38.17 9.07 68.37
N GLY A 442 37.00 8.52 68.72
CA GLY A 442 35.67 9.03 68.32
C GLY A 442 34.74 9.12 69.53
#